data_AF-A0A7C6HR71-F1
#
_entry.id   AF-A0A7C6HR71-F1
#
_cell.length_a   1.000
_cell.length_b   1.000
_cell.length_c   1.000
_cell.angle_alpha   90.00
_cell.angle_beta   90.00
_cell.angle_gamma   90.00
#
_symmetry.space_group_name_H-M   'P 1'
#
loop_
_entity.id
_entity.type
_entity.pdbx_description
1 polymer ?
#
loop_
_entity_poly.entity_id
_entity_poly.type
_entity_poly.pdbx_seq_one_letter_code
_entity_poly.pdbx_strand_id
1 'polypeptide(L)'
;MPALRSLAASWHDRAIEAPMVSRAFSHGYRDDHEERLAAYLAEALGGPPAYSARYGDQASVLRQHAGKYDYELVAAEAIAIFADAVQTCGLPNNPQLRQTLKDFWAWAMHTIMAPATDPSAPLEIPRWSWDGPVEN
;
A
#
# COMPACT_ATOMS: atom_id res chain seq x y z
N MET A 1 8.07 -5.30 -13.17
CA MET A 1 7.94 -5.90 -11.81
C MET A 1 6.75 -6.86 -11.79
N PRO A 2 6.83 -8.05 -12.43
CA PRO A 2 5.67 -8.92 -12.57
C PRO A 2 5.05 -9.34 -11.23
N ALA A 3 5.87 -9.77 -10.26
CA ALA A 3 5.38 -10.19 -8.94
C ALA A 3 4.64 -9.09 -8.16
N LEU A 4 5.11 -7.83 -8.21
CA LEU A 4 4.44 -6.71 -7.54
C LEU A 4 3.13 -6.31 -8.23
N ARG A 5 3.05 -6.45 -9.56
CA ARG A 5 1.78 -6.27 -10.28
C ARG A 5 0.77 -7.36 -9.90
N SER A 6 1.21 -8.62 -9.84
CA SER A 6 0.38 -9.74 -9.37
C SER A 6 -0.06 -9.56 -7.92
N LEU A 7 0.81 -9.04 -7.05
CA LEU A 7 0.45 -8.71 -5.66
C LEU A 7 -0.60 -7.60 -5.59
N ALA A 8 -0.40 -6.50 -6.31
CA ALA A 8 -1.32 -5.37 -6.33
C ALA A 8 -2.71 -5.77 -6.85
N ALA A 9 -2.77 -6.52 -7.96
CA ALA A 9 -4.03 -7.06 -8.50
C ALA A 9 -4.71 -8.00 -7.50
N SER A 10 -3.96 -8.98 -6.98
CA SER A 10 -4.48 -9.96 -6.02
C SER A 10 -5.03 -9.31 -4.74
N TRP A 11 -4.39 -8.24 -4.25
CA TRP A 11 -4.88 -7.48 -3.11
C TRP A 11 -6.13 -6.67 -3.48
N HIS A 12 -6.10 -5.98 -4.62
CA HIS A 12 -7.20 -5.13 -5.07
C HIS A 12 -8.50 -5.91 -5.29
N ASP A 13 -8.43 -7.07 -5.98
CA ASP A 13 -9.58 -7.97 -6.19
C ASP A 13 -10.26 -8.35 -4.87
N ARG A 14 -9.47 -8.65 -3.84
CA ARG A 14 -10.00 -8.99 -2.50
C ARG A 14 -10.50 -7.76 -1.76
N ALA A 15 -9.82 -6.62 -1.92
CA ALA A 15 -10.17 -5.38 -1.23
C ALA A 15 -11.53 -4.83 -1.68
N ILE A 16 -11.88 -4.95 -2.96
CA ILE A 16 -13.19 -4.50 -3.47
C ILE A 16 -14.35 -5.41 -3.03
N GLU A 17 -14.08 -6.65 -2.65
CA GLU A 17 -15.07 -7.61 -2.12
C GLU A 17 -15.18 -7.56 -0.58
N ALA A 18 -14.20 -6.98 0.10
CA ALA A 18 -14.10 -6.98 1.55
C ALA A 18 -15.04 -5.96 2.23
N PRO A 19 -15.89 -6.37 3.19
CA PRO A 19 -16.94 -5.50 3.77
C PRO A 19 -16.49 -4.13 4.30
N MET A 20 -15.30 -4.04 4.91
CA MET A 20 -14.78 -2.79 5.46
C MET A 20 -13.87 -2.09 4.47
N VAL A 21 -12.98 -2.82 3.79
CA VAL A 21 -12.01 -2.24 2.86
C VAL A 21 -12.67 -1.71 1.58
N SER A 22 -13.71 -2.37 1.06
CA SER A 22 -14.43 -1.96 -0.16
C SER A 22 -15.03 -0.55 -0.06
N ARG A 23 -15.27 -0.06 1.15
CA ARG A 23 -15.75 1.31 1.39
C ARG A 23 -14.79 2.38 0.88
N ALA A 24 -13.48 2.09 0.86
CA ALA A 24 -12.44 2.93 0.26
C ALA A 24 -12.59 3.09 -1.26
N PHE A 25 -13.28 2.15 -1.90
CA PHE A 25 -13.50 2.08 -3.35
C PHE A 25 -14.92 2.46 -3.77
N SER A 26 -15.80 2.79 -2.81
CA SER A 26 -17.23 3.06 -3.04
C SER A 26 -17.54 4.21 -4.01
N HIS A 27 -16.61 5.16 -4.18
CA HIS A 27 -16.74 6.28 -5.12
C HIS A 27 -15.99 6.05 -6.44
N GLY A 28 -15.59 4.79 -6.69
CA GLY A 28 -14.77 4.40 -7.82
C GLY A 28 -13.27 4.51 -7.53
N TYR A 29 -12.50 3.94 -8.44
CA TYR A 29 -11.04 3.98 -8.48
C TYR A 29 -10.61 4.13 -9.94
N ARG A 30 -9.33 4.44 -10.16
CA ARG A 30 -8.81 4.61 -11.52
C ARG A 30 -8.56 3.26 -12.19
N ASP A 31 -8.73 3.19 -13.51
CA ASP A 31 -8.44 1.98 -14.30
C ASP A 31 -6.98 1.50 -14.13
N ASP A 32 -6.05 2.40 -13.83
CA ASP A 32 -4.63 2.12 -13.59
C ASP A 32 -4.28 1.90 -12.11
N HIS A 33 -5.27 1.72 -11.21
CA HIS A 33 -5.06 1.64 -9.76
C HIS A 33 -4.03 0.57 -9.36
N GLU A 34 -4.14 -0.64 -9.90
CA GLU A 34 -3.22 -1.75 -9.60
C GLU A 34 -1.79 -1.47 -10.08
N GLU A 35 -1.64 -0.81 -11.22
CA GLU A 35 -0.34 -0.38 -11.73
C GLU A 35 0.31 0.66 -10.80
N ARG A 36 -0.47 1.64 -10.35
CA ARG A 36 0.00 2.68 -9.43
C ARG A 36 0.38 2.09 -8.08
N LEU A 37 -0.43 1.17 -7.55
CA LEU A 37 -0.13 0.45 -6.32
C LEU A 37 1.15 -0.37 -6.44
N ALA A 38 1.32 -1.14 -7.52
CA ALA A 38 2.53 -1.90 -7.77
C ALA A 38 3.78 -1.01 -7.84
N ALA A 39 3.67 0.16 -8.46
CA ALA A 39 4.76 1.14 -8.52
C ALA A 39 5.07 1.75 -7.16
N TYR A 40 4.06 2.07 -6.35
CA TYR A 40 4.22 2.57 -4.98
C TYR A 40 4.93 1.52 -4.10
N LEU A 41 4.48 0.26 -4.15
CA LEU A 41 5.11 -0.86 -3.45
C LEU A 41 6.58 -1.01 -3.85
N ALA A 42 6.87 -0.97 -5.14
CA ALA A 42 8.22 -1.14 -5.64
C ALA A 42 9.16 -0.06 -5.12
N GLU A 43 8.71 1.19 -5.09
CA GLU A 43 9.48 2.30 -4.58
C GLU A 43 9.61 2.22 -3.06
N ALA A 44 8.51 2.07 -2.32
CA ALA A 44 8.54 1.99 -0.87
C ALA A 44 9.43 0.85 -0.35
N LEU A 45 9.50 -0.28 -1.05
CA LEU A 45 10.36 -1.44 -0.71
C LEU A 45 11.81 -1.33 -1.23
N GLY A 46 12.29 -0.11 -1.51
CA GLY A 46 13.70 0.16 -1.83
C GLY A 46 14.07 0.06 -3.31
N GLY A 47 13.10 -0.08 -4.21
CA GLY A 47 13.32 -0.05 -5.65
C GLY A 47 13.55 1.37 -6.22
N PRO A 48 13.77 1.46 -7.55
CA PRO A 48 13.84 2.75 -8.26
C PRO A 48 12.56 3.61 -8.07
N PRO A 49 12.59 4.92 -8.40
CA PRO A 49 11.46 5.84 -8.23
C PRO A 49 10.31 5.57 -9.22
N ALA A 50 9.66 4.41 -9.11
CA ALA A 50 8.66 3.95 -10.05
C ALA A 50 7.33 4.69 -9.93
N TYR A 51 6.97 5.13 -8.71
CA TYR A 51 5.77 5.90 -8.45
C TYR A 51 6.04 7.39 -8.59
N SER A 52 7.08 7.88 -7.94
CA SER A 52 7.41 9.30 -7.89
C SER A 52 7.79 9.90 -9.24
N ALA A 53 8.37 9.10 -10.14
CA ALA A 53 8.69 9.58 -11.48
C ALA A 53 7.48 9.71 -12.43
N ARG A 54 6.30 9.16 -12.09
CA ARG A 54 5.19 8.98 -13.04
C ARG A 54 3.80 9.34 -12.52
N TYR A 55 3.54 9.08 -11.24
CA TYR A 55 2.18 9.02 -10.71
C TYR A 55 1.89 10.11 -9.69
N GLY A 56 2.87 10.47 -8.86
CA GLY A 56 2.70 11.52 -7.85
C GLY A 56 3.68 11.35 -6.70
N ASP A 57 3.37 11.94 -5.56
CA ASP A 57 4.21 11.98 -4.37
C ASP A 57 3.45 11.43 -3.15
N GLN A 58 4.12 11.35 -2.00
CA GLN A 58 3.49 10.87 -0.78
C GLN A 58 2.38 11.83 -0.30
N ALA A 59 2.49 13.12 -0.58
CA ALA A 59 1.43 14.09 -0.27
C ALA A 59 0.13 13.76 -1.01
N SER A 60 0.23 13.29 -2.25
CA SER A 60 -0.91 12.88 -3.06
C SER A 60 -1.57 11.61 -2.53
N VAL A 61 -0.79 10.67 -1.98
CA VAL A 61 -1.30 9.49 -1.27
C VAL A 61 -2.01 9.90 0.02
N LEU A 62 -1.43 10.80 0.81
CA LEU A 62 -2.05 11.32 2.04
C LEU A 62 -3.39 12.01 1.77
N ARG A 63 -3.48 12.88 0.75
CA ARG A 63 -4.76 13.49 0.33
C ARG A 63 -5.84 12.47 -0.03
N GLN A 64 -5.44 11.28 -0.47
CA GLN A 64 -6.36 10.21 -0.81
C GLN A 64 -6.84 9.39 0.39
N HIS A 65 -6.05 9.27 1.46
CA HIS A 65 -6.31 8.31 2.54
C HIS A 65 -6.47 8.91 3.94
N ALA A 66 -5.77 10.02 4.24
CA ALA A 66 -5.66 10.56 5.59
C ALA A 66 -7.03 10.94 6.16
N GLY A 67 -7.36 10.39 7.34
CA GLY A 67 -8.57 10.71 8.09
C GLY A 67 -9.90 10.34 7.40
N LYS A 68 -9.89 9.61 6.28
CA LYS A 68 -11.13 9.25 5.56
C LYS A 68 -11.88 8.05 6.16
N TYR A 69 -11.16 7.17 6.83
CA TYR A 69 -11.69 5.97 7.45
C TYR A 69 -11.01 5.75 8.79
N ASP A 70 -11.75 5.15 9.72
CA ASP A 70 -11.20 4.74 11.00
C ASP A 70 -10.24 3.56 10.78
N TYR A 71 -8.96 3.78 11.13
CA TYR A 71 -7.92 2.77 11.00
C TYR A 71 -8.28 1.47 11.73
N GLU A 72 -8.82 1.56 12.94
CA GLU A 72 -9.14 0.37 13.76
C GLU A 72 -10.25 -0.48 13.13
N LEU A 73 -11.11 0.15 12.31
CA LEU A 73 -12.20 -0.54 11.63
C LEU A 73 -11.78 -1.25 10.34
N VAL A 74 -10.69 -0.82 9.69
CA VAL A 74 -10.28 -1.36 8.38
C VAL A 74 -8.96 -2.12 8.42
N ALA A 75 -8.08 -1.82 9.37
CA ALA A 75 -6.70 -2.29 9.35
C ALA A 75 -6.60 -3.81 9.41
N ALA A 76 -7.35 -4.45 10.33
CA ALA A 76 -7.29 -5.90 10.49
C ALA A 76 -7.65 -6.65 9.20
N GLU A 77 -8.73 -6.23 8.52
CA GLU A 77 -9.19 -6.84 7.27
C GLU A 77 -8.21 -6.55 6.12
N ALA A 78 -7.75 -5.30 5.98
CA ALA A 78 -6.80 -4.91 4.93
C ALA A 78 -5.44 -5.63 5.06
N ILE A 79 -4.94 -5.81 6.28
CA ILE A 79 -3.69 -6.52 6.56
C ILE A 79 -3.85 -8.01 6.29
N ALA A 80 -4.97 -8.63 6.67
CA ALA A 80 -5.23 -10.03 6.39
C ALA A 80 -5.28 -10.30 4.89
N ILE A 81 -6.03 -9.48 4.14
CA ILE A 81 -6.15 -9.58 2.68
C ILE A 81 -4.79 -9.41 1.98
N PHE A 82 -3.95 -8.48 2.46
CA PHE A 82 -2.61 -8.30 1.91
C PHE A 82 -1.72 -9.51 2.19
N ALA A 83 -1.76 -10.07 3.41
CA ALA A 83 -1.03 -11.27 3.75
C ALA A 83 -1.44 -12.48 2.89
N ASP A 84 -2.72 -12.61 2.55
CA ASP A 84 -3.22 -13.64 1.64
C ASP A 84 -2.76 -13.39 0.19
N ALA A 85 -2.80 -12.14 -0.27
CA ALA A 85 -2.32 -11.77 -1.61
C ALA A 85 -0.82 -12.07 -1.78
N VAL A 86 0.00 -11.84 -0.75
CA VAL A 86 1.43 -12.20 -0.73
C VAL A 86 1.64 -13.71 -0.91
N GLN A 87 0.74 -14.55 -0.39
CA GLN A 87 0.86 -16.01 -0.56
C GLN A 87 0.55 -16.46 -1.98
N THR A 88 -0.32 -15.75 -2.70
CA THR A 88 -0.81 -16.17 -4.02
C THR A 88 -0.16 -15.45 -5.20
N CYS A 89 0.64 -14.40 -4.97
CA CYS A 89 1.21 -13.57 -6.04
C CYS A 89 2.50 -14.10 -6.69
N GLY A 90 2.94 -15.31 -6.34
CA GLY A 90 4.12 -15.95 -6.92
C GLY A 90 5.47 -15.48 -6.35
N LEU A 91 5.47 -14.80 -5.20
CA LEU A 91 6.69 -14.54 -4.43
C LEU A 91 7.28 -15.83 -3.86
N PRO A 92 8.60 -15.88 -3.59
CA PRO A 92 9.22 -17.02 -2.94
C PRO A 92 8.51 -17.41 -1.65
N ASN A 93 8.36 -18.72 -1.40
CA ASN A 93 7.82 -19.25 -0.16
C ASN A 93 8.82 -19.06 1.00
N ASN A 94 9.03 -17.82 1.43
CA ASN A 94 9.95 -17.43 2.48
C ASN A 94 9.16 -16.79 3.65
N PRO A 95 9.16 -17.41 4.85
CA PRO A 95 8.44 -16.88 6.01
C PRO A 95 8.88 -15.48 6.45
N GLN A 96 10.18 -15.18 6.39
CA GLN A 96 10.72 -13.87 6.74
C GLN A 96 10.19 -12.79 5.78
N LEU A 97 10.25 -13.04 4.46
CA LEU A 97 9.69 -12.15 3.45
C LEU A 97 8.19 -11.88 3.67
N ARG A 98 7.41 -12.93 3.95
CA ARG A 98 5.97 -12.77 4.24
C ARG A 98 5.73 -11.88 5.45
N GLN A 99 6.47 -12.10 6.52
CA GLN A 99 6.34 -11.32 7.73
C GLN A 99 6.74 -9.86 7.49
N THR A 100 7.89 -9.62 6.85
CA THR A 100 8.36 -8.27 6.50
C THR A 100 7.34 -7.50 5.64
N LEU A 101 6.75 -8.15 4.64
CA LEU A 101 5.74 -7.51 3.78
C LEU A 101 4.44 -7.21 4.54
N LYS A 102 4.03 -8.09 5.45
CA LYS A 102 2.87 -7.86 6.32
C LYS A 102 3.10 -6.68 7.27
N ASP A 103 4.29 -6.60 7.86
CA ASP A 103 4.67 -5.52 8.79
C ASP A 103 4.78 -4.18 8.05
N PHE A 104 5.39 -4.17 6.87
CA PHE A 104 5.39 -3.03 5.96
C PHE A 104 3.97 -2.54 5.68
N TRP A 105 3.05 -3.44 5.32
CA TRP A 105 1.69 -3.06 4.96
C TRP A 105 0.93 -2.46 6.13
N ALA A 106 1.07 -3.05 7.33
CA ALA A 106 0.48 -2.52 8.55
C ALA A 106 0.99 -1.11 8.87
N TRP A 107 2.31 -0.91 8.78
CA TRP A 107 2.93 0.41 8.99
C TRP A 107 2.51 1.44 7.93
N ALA A 108 2.49 1.05 6.66
CA ALA A 108 2.11 1.95 5.56
C ALA A 108 0.66 2.40 5.70
N MET A 109 -0.26 1.46 5.98
CA MET A 109 -1.66 1.74 6.30
C MET A 109 -1.80 2.73 7.45
N HIS A 110 -1.11 2.48 8.57
CA HIS A 110 -1.15 3.37 9.73
C HIS A 110 -0.67 4.78 9.37
N THR A 111 0.41 4.86 8.59
CA THR A 111 1.03 6.13 8.20
C THR A 111 0.16 6.94 7.24
N ILE A 112 -0.47 6.30 6.24
CA ILE A 112 -1.28 7.03 5.24
C ILE A 112 -2.69 7.37 5.71
N MET A 113 -3.22 6.62 6.67
CA MET A 113 -4.58 6.82 7.20
C MET A 113 -4.62 7.75 8.40
N ALA A 114 -3.51 7.92 9.11
CA ALA A 114 -3.42 8.84 10.23
C ALA A 114 -3.95 10.23 9.84
N PRO A 115 -4.70 10.92 10.72
CA PRO A 115 -5.11 12.29 10.47
C PRO A 115 -3.88 13.16 10.18
N ALA A 116 -3.89 13.81 9.03
CA ALA A 116 -2.80 14.67 8.57
C ALA A 116 -3.37 15.99 8.07
N THR A 117 -2.61 17.07 8.26
CA THR A 117 -2.87 18.32 7.52
C THR A 117 -2.45 18.11 6.07
N ASP A 118 -3.23 18.63 5.12
CA ASP A 118 -2.87 18.56 3.69
C ASP A 118 -1.48 19.17 3.47
N PRO A 119 -0.49 18.39 3.01
CA PRO A 119 0.86 18.91 2.82
C PRO A 119 0.89 19.97 1.71
N SER A 120 1.47 21.13 2.03
CA SER A 120 1.62 22.26 1.09
C SER A 120 2.72 22.05 0.04
N ALA A 121 3.56 21.02 0.21
CA ALA A 121 4.65 20.66 -0.68
C ALA A 121 4.67 19.14 -0.96
N PRO A 122 5.28 18.70 -2.08
CA PRO A 122 5.55 17.30 -2.35
C PRO A 122 6.34 16.63 -1.22
N LEU A 123 6.05 15.36 -0.98
CA LEU A 123 6.73 14.52 0.00
C LEU A 123 7.32 13.28 -0.67
N GLU A 124 8.49 12.86 -0.22
CA GLU A 124 9.12 11.63 -0.72
C GLU A 124 8.32 10.38 -0.34
N ILE A 125 8.38 9.36 -1.19
CA ILE A 125 7.79 8.05 -0.87
C ILE A 125 8.59 7.43 0.28
N PRO A 126 7.94 7.11 1.41
CA PRO A 126 8.64 6.62 2.58
C PRO A 126 9.15 5.20 2.31
N ARG A 127 10.32 4.89 2.86
CA ARG A 127 11.06 3.64 2.54
C ARG A 127 10.97 2.65 3.69
N TRP A 128 10.94 1.37 3.34
CA TRP A 128 10.93 0.25 4.27
C TRP A 128 12.02 -0.75 3.90
N SER A 129 12.76 -1.18 4.91
CA SER A 129 13.84 -2.16 4.83
C SER A 129 13.42 -3.50 5.45
N TRP A 130 14.31 -4.49 5.49
CA TRP A 130 14.04 -5.74 6.20
C TRP A 130 13.77 -5.55 7.70
N ASP A 131 14.30 -4.48 8.28
CA ASP A 131 14.27 -4.20 9.72
C ASP A 131 13.24 -3.13 10.11
N GLY A 132 12.46 -2.60 9.15
CA GLY A 132 11.44 -1.60 9.39
C GLY A 132 11.58 -0.32 8.55
N PRO A 133 10.90 0.77 8.95
CA PRO A 133 10.97 2.06 8.27
C PRO A 133 12.41 2.56 8.22
N VAL A 134 12.79 3.15 7.09
CA VAL A 134 14.07 3.84 6.94
C VAL A 134 13.84 5.32 7.27
N GLU A 135 14.64 5.85 8.19
CA GLU A 135 14.68 7.29 8.44
C GLU A 135 15.38 7.97 7.26
N ASN A 136 14.70 8.92 6.61
CA ASN A 136 15.27 9.77 5.57
C ASN A 136 16.01 10.97 6.20
#